data_AF-A0A1Q3B4Q8-F1
#
_entry.id   AF-A0A1Q3B4Q8-F1
#
_cell.length_a   1.000
_cell.length_b   1.000
_cell.length_c   1.000
_cell.angle_alpha   90.00
_cell.angle_beta   90.00
_cell.angle_gamma   90.00
#
_symmetry.space_group_name_H-M   'P 1'
#
loop_
_entity.id
_entity.type
_entity.pdbx_description
1 polymer ?
#
loop_
_entity_poly.entity_id
_entity_poly.type
_entity_poly.pdbx_seq_one_letter_code
_entity_poly.pdbx_strand_id
1 'polypeptide(L)'
;MGDFNVTRLGTEHTSSHIITKAMHDFNKVIQTAELEDLRSSGLFYTWRNMRSGAGAISKKLNRAMGKWHWFNSMGDTYAHFHPPGISDHSPITIQMRRIQQYRGRPFKFLNFWAKNEEFLQVVCLA
;
A
#
# COMPACT_ATOMS: atom_id res chain seq x y z
N MET A 1 0.71 -0.46 11.04
CA MET A 1 1.31 0.80 10.54
C MET A 1 1.64 1.66 11.74
N GLY A 2 2.74 2.39 11.71
CA GLY A 2 3.01 3.39 12.73
C GLY A 2 4.44 3.91 12.66
N ASP A 3 4.77 4.75 13.63
CA ASP A 3 6.13 5.17 13.94
C ASP A 3 6.82 4.12 14.81
N PHE A 4 7.93 3.58 14.32
CA PHE A 4 8.73 2.58 15.04
C PHE A 4 9.95 3.19 15.73
N ASN A 5 10.25 4.47 15.48
CA ASN A 5 11.43 5.17 16.01
C ASN A 5 12.79 4.50 15.72
N VAL A 6 12.84 3.52 14.82
CA VAL A 6 14.04 2.76 14.46
C VAL A 6 14.09 2.52 12.95
N THR A 7 15.25 2.80 12.35
CA THR A 7 15.53 2.43 10.95
C THR A 7 15.83 0.93 10.85
N ARG A 8 15.53 0.29 9.72
CA ARG A 8 15.92 -1.10 9.46
C ARG A 8 17.33 -1.18 8.87
N LEU A 9 17.67 -0.23 7.99
CA LEU A 9 18.91 -0.21 7.23
C LEU A 9 19.67 1.10 7.45
N GLY A 10 20.99 1.08 7.30
CA GLY A 10 21.81 2.30 7.40
C GLY A 10 21.46 3.32 6.31
N THR A 11 21.00 2.87 5.15
CA THR A 11 20.55 3.73 4.03
C THR A 11 19.26 4.49 4.32
N GLU A 12 18.52 4.09 5.36
CA GLU A 12 17.30 4.75 5.82
C GLU A 12 17.58 5.93 6.75
N HIS A 13 18.84 6.35 6.85
CA HIS A 13 19.31 7.52 7.58
C HIS A 13 20.27 8.33 6.68
N THR A 14 20.01 9.62 6.50
CA THR A 14 20.76 10.43 5.51
C THR A 14 22.24 10.63 5.84
N SER A 15 22.60 10.68 7.13
CA SER A 15 23.97 11.00 7.56
C SER A 15 24.74 9.91 8.30
N SER A 16 24.13 8.74 8.59
CA SER A 16 24.78 7.69 9.36
C SER A 16 24.39 6.33 8.82
N HIS A 17 25.37 5.52 8.44
CA HIS A 17 25.17 4.16 7.97
C HIS A 17 25.58 3.11 9.01
N ILE A 18 25.79 3.55 10.27
CA ILE A 18 26.17 2.67 11.37
C ILE A 18 25.01 1.73 11.69
N ILE A 19 25.31 0.43 11.71
CA ILE A 19 24.36 -0.58 12.16
C ILE A 19 24.34 -0.59 13.69
N THR A 20 23.16 -0.40 14.28
CA THR A 20 22.98 -0.40 15.73
C THR A 20 22.30 -1.68 16.20
N LYS A 21 22.45 -2.00 17.50
CA LYS A 21 21.72 -3.11 18.13
C LYS A 21 20.20 -2.97 17.96
N ALA A 22 19.66 -1.75 18.06
CA ALA A 22 18.23 -1.50 17.88
C ALA A 22 17.76 -1.89 16.47
N MET A 23 18.55 -1.61 15.43
CA MET A 23 18.24 -2.02 14.06
C MET A 23 18.24 -3.55 13.91
N HIS A 24 19.22 -4.22 14.52
CA HIS A 24 19.31 -5.68 14.52
C HIS A 24 18.08 -6.31 15.21
N ASP A 25 17.77 -5.86 16.42
CA ASP A 25 16.63 -6.37 17.19
C ASP A 25 15.30 -6.10 16.46
N PHE A 26 15.16 -4.92 15.86
CA PHE A 26 13.97 -4.58 15.09
C PHE A 26 13.80 -5.48 13.86
N ASN A 27 14.87 -5.73 13.10
CA ASN A 27 14.83 -6.66 11.96
C ASN A 27 14.54 -8.10 12.41
N LYS A 28 15.08 -8.52 13.56
CA LYS A 28 14.79 -9.85 14.13
C LYS A 28 13.30 -9.99 14.45
N VAL A 29 12.67 -8.97 15.04
CA VAL A 29 11.23 -8.98 15.33
C VAL A 29 10.41 -9.03 14.03
N ILE A 30 10.76 -8.20 13.04
CA ILE A 30 10.10 -8.21 11.73
C ILE A 30 10.17 -9.59 11.08
N GLN A 31 11.35 -10.21 11.08
CA GLN A 31 11.55 -11.55 10.51
C GLN A 31 10.77 -12.61 11.28
N THR A 32 10.85 -12.61 12.62
CA THR A 32 10.15 -13.58 13.48
C THR A 32 8.63 -13.48 13.33
N ALA A 33 8.11 -12.27 13.13
CA ALA A 33 6.69 -12.02 12.92
C ALA A 33 6.24 -12.26 11.46
N GLU A 34 7.16 -12.57 10.55
CA GLU A 34 6.94 -12.75 9.11
C GLU A 34 6.27 -11.52 8.48
N LEU A 35 6.75 -10.33 8.87
CA LEU A 35 6.25 -9.06 8.38
C LEU A 35 7.08 -8.57 7.20
N GLU A 36 6.39 -7.99 6.23
CA GLU A 36 6.98 -7.32 5.09
C GLU A 36 6.43 -5.89 4.99
N ASP A 37 7.26 -4.98 4.48
CA ASP A 37 6.82 -3.62 4.15
C ASP A 37 5.81 -3.68 2.99
N LEU A 38 4.69 -2.97 3.11
CA LEU A 38 3.75 -2.80 1.98
C LEU A 38 4.49 -2.16 0.81
N ARG A 39 4.09 -2.56 -0.41
CA ARG A 39 4.38 -1.77 -1.62
C ARG A 39 3.97 -0.33 -1.36
N SER A 40 4.87 0.60 -1.68
CA SER A 40 4.68 1.99 -1.31
C SER A 40 5.19 2.98 -2.35
N SER A 41 4.62 4.19 -2.29
CA SER A 41 5.00 5.33 -3.11
C SER A 41 5.07 6.62 -2.27
N GLY A 42 5.60 7.69 -2.85
CA GLY A 42 5.79 8.97 -2.18
C GLY A 42 7.17 9.10 -1.53
N LEU A 43 7.23 9.78 -0.39
CA LEU A 43 8.50 10.07 0.30
C LEU A 43 9.13 8.82 0.93
N PHE A 44 10.43 8.63 0.69
CA PHE A 44 11.19 7.54 1.31
C PHE A 44 11.51 7.81 2.78
N TYR A 45 11.97 9.01 3.11
CA TYR A 45 12.17 9.43 4.49
C TYR A 45 10.87 9.97 5.06
N THR A 46 10.59 9.62 6.31
CA THR A 46 9.29 9.86 6.94
C THR A 46 9.40 10.72 8.17
N TRP A 47 10.62 11.06 8.59
CA TRP A 47 10.92 11.95 9.68
C TRP A 47 12.09 12.86 9.32
N ARG A 48 12.06 14.10 9.78
CA ARG A 48 13.16 15.07 9.65
C ARG A 48 13.39 15.82 10.96
N ASN A 49 14.63 16.17 11.27
CA ASN A 49 14.95 16.92 12.49
C ASN A 49 14.62 18.43 12.44
N MET A 50 13.89 18.88 11.42
CA MET A 50 13.51 20.28 11.18
C MET A 50 14.68 21.27 11.06
N ARG A 51 15.91 20.79 10.86
CA ARG A 51 17.08 21.64 10.60
C ARG A 51 17.32 21.80 9.10
N SER A 52 18.03 22.88 8.75
CA SER A 52 18.46 23.17 7.38
C SER A 52 19.98 23.06 7.25
N GLY A 53 20.48 22.92 6.01
CA GLY A 53 21.92 22.86 5.71
C GLY A 53 22.60 21.58 6.18
N ALA A 54 23.88 21.68 6.57
CA ALA A 54 24.72 20.53 6.93
C ALA A 54 24.19 19.72 8.14
N GLY A 55 23.37 20.33 8.99
CA GLY A 55 22.75 19.67 10.15
C GLY A 55 21.41 18.99 9.84
N ALA A 56 20.92 19.04 8.60
CA ALA A 56 19.66 18.43 8.22
C ALA A 56 19.77 16.90 8.22
N ILE A 57 18.91 16.23 8.98
CA ILE A 57 18.85 14.77 9.06
C ILE A 57 17.44 14.31 8.71
N SER A 58 17.35 13.26 7.90
CA SER A 58 16.09 12.58 7.61
C SER A 58 16.22 11.08 7.81
N LYS A 59 15.14 10.45 8.29
CA LYS A 59 15.09 9.03 8.62
C LYS A 59 13.77 8.40 8.16
N LYS A 60 13.80 7.10 7.86
CA LYS A 60 12.58 6.29 7.63
C LYS A 60 12.18 5.57 8.92
N LEU A 61 11.28 6.20 9.68
CA LEU A 61 10.82 5.72 11.00
C LEU A 61 9.38 5.19 10.96
N ASN A 62 8.54 5.74 10.08
CA ASN A 62 7.17 5.29 9.90
C ASN A 62 7.13 4.13 8.89
N ARG A 63 6.36 3.08 9.17
CA ARG A 63 6.16 1.95 8.27
C ARG A 63 4.72 1.46 8.24
N ALA A 64 4.32 0.97 7.06
CA ALA A 64 3.15 0.13 6.89
C ALA A 64 3.66 -1.28 6.58
N MET A 65 3.44 -2.23 7.49
CA MET A 65 3.85 -3.63 7.35
C MET A 65 2.66 -4.56 7.55
N GLY A 66 2.74 -5.74 6.98
CA GLY A 66 1.74 -6.80 7.10
C GLY A 66 2.35 -8.16 6.75
N LYS A 67 1.61 -9.23 7.05
CA LYS A 67 2.00 -10.59 6.63
C LYS A 67 1.73 -10.77 5.14
N TRP A 68 2.57 -11.55 4.46
CA TRP A 68 2.42 -11.87 3.03
C TRP A 68 1.00 -12.35 2.66
N HIS A 69 0.44 -13.28 3.45
CA HIS A 69 -0.92 -13.80 3.23
C HIS A 69 -2.02 -12.73 3.29
N TRP A 70 -1.81 -11.68 4.08
CA TRP A 70 -2.75 -10.56 4.17
C TRP A 70 -2.73 -9.70 2.90
N PHE A 71 -1.55 -9.51 2.29
CA PHE A 71 -1.46 -8.80 1.01
C PHE A 71 -2.16 -9.55 -0.12
N ASN A 72 -2.02 -10.88 -0.15
CA ASN A 72 -2.63 -11.69 -1.19
C ASN A 72 -4.17 -11.71 -1.12
N SER A 73 -4.76 -11.52 0.08
CA SER A 73 -6.21 -11.60 0.27
C SER A 73 -6.93 -10.26 0.06
N MET A 74 -6.27 -9.12 0.25
CA MET A 74 -6.93 -7.81 0.20
C MET A 74 -6.90 -7.10 -1.16
N GLY A 75 -6.38 -7.75 -2.20
CA GLY A 75 -6.27 -7.16 -3.52
C GLY A 75 -5.17 -6.11 -3.61
N ASP A 76 -5.34 -5.14 -4.50
CA ASP A 76 -4.31 -4.13 -4.76
C ASP A 76 -4.22 -3.12 -3.60
N THR A 77 -3.38 -3.47 -2.62
CA THR A 77 -3.12 -2.69 -1.42
C THR A 77 -1.72 -2.08 -1.48
N TYR A 78 -1.62 -0.77 -1.22
CA TYR A 78 -0.35 -0.06 -1.18
C TYR A 78 -0.38 1.11 -0.20
N ALA A 79 0.79 1.49 0.33
CA ALA A 79 0.95 2.64 1.21
C ALA A 79 1.44 3.87 0.42
N HIS A 80 0.97 5.06 0.77
CA HIS A 80 1.45 6.32 0.21
C HIS A 80 1.94 7.23 1.33
N PHE A 81 3.18 7.71 1.21
CA PHE A 81 3.84 8.60 2.15
C PHE A 81 3.77 10.04 1.62
N HIS A 82 3.01 10.89 2.30
CA HIS A 82 2.70 12.25 1.86
C HIS A 82 3.74 13.27 2.38
N PRO A 83 3.84 14.47 1.77
CA PRO A 83 4.61 15.56 2.33
C PRO A 83 4.22 15.86 3.79
N PRO A 84 5.19 16.15 4.68
CA PRO A 84 4.93 16.29 6.11
C PRO A 84 4.21 17.58 6.51
N GLY A 85 4.11 18.57 5.60
CA GLY A 85 3.57 19.89 5.92
C GLY A 85 4.35 20.56 7.06
N ILE A 86 3.67 20.89 8.15
CA ILE A 86 4.25 21.48 9.37
C ILE A 86 4.81 20.44 10.36
N SER A 87 4.53 19.16 10.15
CA SER A 87 5.02 18.08 11.01
C SER A 87 6.47 17.74 10.68
N ASP A 88 7.17 17.17 11.65
CA ASP A 88 8.45 16.51 11.44
C ASP A 88 8.27 15.10 10.89
N HIS A 89 7.09 14.49 11.06
CA HIS A 89 6.70 13.23 10.46
C HIS A 89 5.86 13.39 9.17
N SER A 90 6.13 12.54 8.18
CA SER A 90 5.33 12.37 6.98
C SER A 90 4.15 11.43 7.24
N PRO A 91 2.90 11.85 6.96
CA PRO A 91 1.73 10.99 7.16
C PRO A 91 1.67 9.86 6.13
N ILE A 92 1.11 8.72 6.55
CA ILE A 92 0.89 7.55 5.70
C ILE A 92 -0.61 7.33 5.50
N THR A 93 -1.00 7.04 4.26
CA THR A 93 -2.30 6.45 3.94
C THR A 93 -2.11 5.05 3.35
N ILE A 94 -2.91 4.07 3.76
CA ILE A 94 -3.03 2.79 3.04
C ILE A 94 -4.24 2.88 2.12
N GLN A 95 -4.02 2.64 0.83
CA GLN A 95 -5.08 2.46 -0.14
C GLN A 95 -5.33 0.97 -0.33
N MET A 96 -6.59 0.57 -0.21
CA MET A 96 -7.05 -0.79 -0.46
C MET A 96 -8.06 -0.75 -1.57
N ARG A 97 -7.68 -1.22 -2.75
CA ARG A 97 -8.64 -1.44 -3.82
C ARG A 97 -9.17 -2.86 -3.68
N ARG A 98 -10.43 -2.98 -3.24
CA ARG A 98 -11.14 -4.25 -3.34
C ARG A 98 -11.09 -4.67 -4.80
N ILE A 99 -10.55 -5.86 -5.07
CA ILE A 99 -10.75 -6.50 -6.38
C ILE A 99 -12.26 -6.63 -6.51
N GLN A 100 -12.85 -5.80 -7.35
CA GLN A 100 -14.24 -5.97 -7.70
C GLN A 100 -14.30 -7.28 -8.46
N GLN A 101 -14.84 -8.32 -7.81
CA GLN A 101 -15.13 -9.57 -8.50
C GLN A 101 -15.93 -9.20 -9.73
N TYR A 102 -15.36 -9.44 -10.91
CA TYR A 102 -16.06 -9.22 -12.16
C TYR A 102 -17.28 -10.12 -12.15
N ARG A 103 -18.47 -9.56 -11.86
CA ARG A 103 -19.73 -10.31 -11.80
C ARG A 103 -20.35 -10.53 -13.18
N GLY A 104 -19.61 -10.26 -14.25
CA GLY A 104 -20.16 -10.14 -15.59
C GLY A 104 -21.06 -8.91 -15.72
N ARG A 105 -21.27 -8.43 -16.94
CA ARG A 105 -22.39 -7.53 -17.22
C ARG A 105 -23.66 -8.39 -17.19
N PRO A 106 -24.70 -8.04 -16.42
CA PRO A 106 -25.97 -8.74 -16.49
C PRO A 106 -26.46 -8.77 -17.94
N PHE A 107 -26.93 -9.92 -18.41
CA PHE A 107 -27.62 -9.99 -19.69
C PHE A 107 -28.82 -9.03 -19.64
N LYS A 108 -28.88 -8.11 -20.60
CA LYS A 108 -30.01 -7.20 -20.75
C LYS A 108 -30.77 -7.60 -22.00
N PHE A 109 -31.97 -8.13 -21.79
CA PHE A 109 -32.94 -8.32 -22.86
C PHE A 109 -33.73 -7.03 -23.05
N LEU A 110 -33.80 -6.52 -24.28
CA LEU A 110 -34.71 -5.43 -24.60
C LEU A 110 -36.09 -6.03 -24.87
N ASN A 111 -37.07 -5.74 -24.02
CA ASN A 111 -38.44 -6.26 -24.16
C ASN A 111 -39.09 -5.93 -25.52
N PHE A 112 -38.63 -4.88 -26.21
CA PHE A 112 -39.09 -4.58 -27.56
C PHE A 112 -38.71 -5.67 -28.58
N TRP A 113 -37.61 -6.40 -28.39
CA TRP A 113 -37.24 -7.51 -29.28
C TRP A 113 -38.26 -8.64 -29.25
N ALA A 114 -38.93 -8.87 -28.11
CA ALA A 114 -40.03 -9.84 -28.02
C ALA A 114 -41.29 -9.40 -28.80
N LYS A 115 -41.35 -8.15 -29.27
CA LYS A 115 -42.44 -7.63 -30.09
C LYS A 115 -42.18 -7.78 -31.60
N ASN A 116 -40.98 -8.21 -32.00
CA ASN A 116 -40.67 -8.47 -33.41
C ASN A 116 -41.35 -9.78 -33.84
N GLU A 117 -42.00 -9.78 -35.00
CA GLU A 117 -42.68 -10.95 -35.57
C GLU A 117 -41.72 -12.13 -35.81
N GLU A 118 -40.45 -11.86 -36.10
CA GLU A 118 -39.41 -12.87 -36.34
C GLU A 118 -38.79 -13.41 -35.04
N PHE A 119 -39.14 -12.85 -33.87
CA PHE A 119 -38.51 -13.20 -32.59
C PHE A 119 -38.57 -14.71 -32.30
N LEU A 120 -39.75 -15.32 -32.48
CA LEU A 120 -39.94 -16.76 -32.25
C LEU A 120 -39.15 -17.61 -33.25
N GLN A 121 -39.00 -17.17 -34.51
CA GLN A 121 -38.23 -17.91 -35.50
C GLN A 121 -36.76 -17.98 -35.10
N VAL A 122 -36.20 -16.89 -34.56
CA VAL A 122 -34.79 -16.83 -34.14
C VAL A 122 -34.54 -17.59 -32.83
N VAL A 123 -35.48 -17.53 -31.87
CA VAL A 123 -35.27 -18.08 -30.52
C VAL A 123 -35.74 -19.54 -30.38
N CYS A 124 -36.72 -19.99 -31.16
CA CYS A 124 -37.22 -21.38 -31.11
C CYS A 124 -36.42 -22.35 -31.99
N LEU A 125 -35.38 -21.90 -32.70
CA LEU A 125 -34.50 -22.76 -33.52
C LEU A 125 -33.35 -23.41 -32.72
N ALA A 126 -33.44 -23.45 -31.39
CA ALA A 126 -32.49 -24.13 -30.51
C ALA A 126 -32.97 -25.52 -30.11
#